data_AF-A0A964AU99-F1
#
_entry.id   AF-A0A964AU99-F1
#
_cell.length_a   1.000
_cell.length_b   1.000
_cell.length_c   1.000
_cell.angle_alpha   90.00
_cell.angle_beta   90.00
_cell.angle_gamma   90.00
#
_symmetry.space_group_name_H-M   'P 1'
#
loop_
_entity.id
_entity.type
_entity.pdbx_description
1 polymer ?
#
loop_
_entity_poly.entity_id
_entity_poly.type
_entity_poly.pdbx_seq_one_letter_code
_entity_poly.pdbx_strand_id
1 'polypeptide(L)'
;MRITVRLAFDENAALRLLNWLATENARILRSRPELPLLYDTGVVYRRERSETWSDVICMLAQGWEDCDALAAARAGELMARGFRALAPGEGGYATAHALALDTIHAEVMLTTRSEPDRPGLYHCITRYRVGERWHRDDPSARLGMNGPIDPAVRRRWARARTDLHRRAT
;
A
#
# COMPACT_ATOMS: atom_id res chain seq x y z
N MET A 1 6.54 -3.57 18.95
CA MET A 1 5.90 -4.68 19.70
C MET A 1 5.72 -5.84 18.73
N ARG A 2 6.07 -7.08 19.11
CA ARG A 2 5.90 -8.26 18.23
C ARG A 2 4.83 -9.18 18.83
N ILE A 3 3.74 -9.37 18.10
CA ILE A 3 2.65 -10.30 18.44
C ILE A 3 2.56 -11.32 17.32
N THR A 4 2.44 -12.61 17.66
CA THR A 4 2.25 -13.68 16.66
C THR A 4 0.87 -14.28 16.84
N VAL A 5 0.09 -14.30 15.76
CA VAL A 5 -1.26 -14.87 15.72
C VAL A 5 -1.24 -16.04 14.75
N ARG A 6 -1.72 -17.21 15.18
CA ARG A 6 -1.81 -18.42 14.36
C ARG A 6 -3.28 -18.79 14.18
N LEU A 7 -3.77 -18.74 12.96
CA LEU A 7 -5.15 -19.07 12.58
C LEU A 7 -5.14 -20.18 11.52
N ALA A 8 -6.23 -20.94 11.43
CA ALA A 8 -6.53 -21.69 10.22
C ALA A 8 -6.75 -20.70 9.07
N PHE A 9 -6.35 -21.05 7.85
CA PHE A 9 -6.48 -20.14 6.72
C PHE A 9 -7.96 -20.00 6.33
N ASP A 10 -8.45 -18.77 6.42
CA ASP A 10 -9.77 -18.32 5.95
C ASP A 10 -9.57 -16.98 5.24
N GLU A 11 -9.95 -16.89 3.96
CA GLU A 11 -9.77 -15.68 3.15
C GLU A 11 -10.43 -14.46 3.79
N ASN A 12 -11.62 -14.63 4.36
CA ASN A 12 -12.33 -13.55 5.02
C ASN A 12 -11.59 -13.08 6.29
N ALA A 13 -11.02 -13.99 7.08
CA ALA A 13 -10.21 -13.67 8.24
C ALA A 13 -8.93 -12.93 7.85
N ALA A 14 -8.23 -13.40 6.81
CA ALA A 14 -7.05 -12.73 6.28
C ALA A 14 -7.40 -11.31 5.83
N LEU A 15 -8.46 -11.14 5.03
CA LEU A 15 -8.92 -9.82 4.60
C LEU A 15 -9.32 -8.90 5.76
N ARG A 16 -9.98 -9.42 6.80
CA ARG A 16 -10.30 -8.61 7.99
C ARG A 16 -9.04 -8.10 8.68
N LEU A 17 -8.01 -8.94 8.85
CA LEU A 17 -6.76 -8.56 9.50
C LEU A 17 -5.94 -7.58 8.64
N LEU A 18 -5.88 -7.80 7.32
CA LEU A 18 -5.19 -6.89 6.41
C LEU A 18 -5.88 -5.52 6.33
N ASN A 19 -7.21 -5.47 6.39
CA ASN A 19 -7.94 -4.21 6.45
C ASN A 19 -7.87 -3.53 7.84
N TRP A 20 -7.71 -4.30 8.91
CA TRP A 20 -7.31 -3.75 10.21
C TRP A 20 -5.93 -3.09 10.11
N LEU A 21 -4.92 -3.77 9.54
CA LEU A 21 -3.59 -3.21 9.34
C LEU A 21 -3.62 -1.95 8.46
N ALA A 22 -4.41 -1.94 7.38
CA ALA A 22 -4.61 -0.75 6.55
C ALA A 22 -5.18 0.42 7.34
N THR A 23 -6.12 0.15 8.27
CA THR A 23 -6.68 1.16 9.17
C THR A 23 -5.63 1.68 10.16
N GLU A 24 -4.79 0.81 10.73
CA GLU A 24 -3.68 1.23 11.60
C GLU A 24 -2.66 2.09 10.84
N ASN A 25 -2.29 1.69 9.62
CA ASN A 25 -1.44 2.48 8.74
C ASN A 25 -2.04 3.87 8.48
N ALA A 26 -3.35 3.95 8.24
CA ALA A 26 -4.03 5.22 8.05
C ALA A 26 -3.97 6.12 9.31
N ARG A 27 -4.04 5.53 10.52
CA ARG A 27 -3.89 6.27 11.78
C ARG A 27 -2.47 6.78 11.96
N ILE A 28 -1.47 5.92 11.74
CA ILE A 28 -0.05 6.28 11.82
C ILE A 28 0.23 7.45 10.87
N LEU A 29 -0.14 7.31 9.60
CA LEU A 29 0.06 8.35 8.59
C LEU A 29 -0.66 9.64 8.99
N ARG A 30 -1.90 9.61 9.47
CA ARG A 30 -2.59 10.82 9.95
C ARG A 30 -1.85 11.50 11.11
N SER A 31 -1.33 10.72 12.05
CA SER A 31 -0.57 11.25 13.20
C SER A 31 0.83 11.77 12.83
N ARG A 32 1.37 11.34 11.69
CA ARG A 32 2.72 11.64 11.22
C ARG A 32 2.70 12.13 9.77
N PRO A 33 2.32 13.40 9.55
CA PRO A 33 2.20 13.98 8.21
C PRO A 33 3.53 14.05 7.45
N GLU A 34 4.66 14.00 8.16
CA GLU A 34 6.01 14.02 7.61
C GLU A 34 6.43 12.70 6.96
N LEU A 35 5.74 11.59 7.24
CA LEU A 35 6.10 10.30 6.67
C LEU A 35 5.84 10.28 5.15
N PRO A 36 6.81 9.79 4.36
CA PRO A 36 6.62 9.64 2.93
C PRO A 36 5.60 8.54 2.61
N LEU A 37 4.92 8.68 1.48
CA LEU A 37 4.00 7.67 0.95
C LEU A 37 4.79 6.61 0.19
N LEU A 38 4.32 5.37 0.17
CA LEU A 38 4.90 4.15 -0.36
C LEU A 38 5.66 4.36 -1.66
N TYR A 39 5.01 4.95 -2.67
CA TYR A 39 5.65 5.19 -3.98
C TYR A 39 6.69 6.31 -4.00
N ASP A 40 6.92 6.98 -2.88
CA ASP A 40 7.94 8.02 -2.65
C ASP A 40 9.08 7.54 -1.71
N THR A 41 9.04 6.29 -1.21
CA THR A 41 9.89 5.84 -0.07
C THR A 41 11.13 5.03 -0.46
N GLY A 42 11.22 4.57 -1.71
CA GLY A 42 12.25 3.61 -2.12
C GLY A 42 11.99 2.16 -1.70
N VAL A 43 10.90 1.89 -0.96
CA VAL A 43 10.47 0.52 -0.61
C VAL A 43 10.24 -0.31 -1.88
N VAL A 44 10.70 -1.56 -1.86
CA VAL A 44 10.56 -2.52 -2.97
C VAL A 44 9.77 -3.75 -2.55
N TYR A 45 9.22 -4.44 -3.54
CA TYR A 45 8.68 -5.77 -3.31
C TYR A 45 9.82 -6.78 -3.04
N ARG A 46 9.65 -7.60 -2.01
CA ARG A 46 10.42 -8.83 -1.81
C ARG A 46 9.55 -9.84 -1.10
N ARG A 47 9.51 -11.05 -1.63
CA ARG A 47 8.76 -12.16 -1.04
C ARG A 47 9.31 -12.54 0.33
N GLU A 48 8.45 -12.62 1.33
CA GLU A 48 8.80 -13.13 2.65
C GLU A 48 8.95 -14.65 2.69
N ARG A 49 9.78 -15.13 3.61
CA ARG A 49 9.85 -16.56 3.95
C ARG A 49 8.85 -16.95 5.04
N SER A 50 8.36 -15.97 5.79
CA SER A 50 7.42 -16.14 6.89
C SER A 50 6.50 -14.92 6.92
N GLU A 51 5.20 -15.13 6.78
CA GLU A 51 4.16 -14.10 6.78
C GLU A 51 4.26 -13.19 8.02
N THR A 52 4.90 -12.03 7.87
CA THR A 52 5.09 -11.02 8.90
C THR A 52 4.55 -9.70 8.40
N TRP A 53 3.30 -9.41 8.76
CA TRP A 53 2.68 -8.16 8.32
C TRP A 53 3.16 -6.97 9.16
N SER A 54 3.89 -6.06 8.52
CA SER A 54 4.40 -4.85 9.15
C SER A 54 3.50 -3.64 8.92
N ASP A 55 3.42 -2.76 9.91
CA ASP A 55 2.90 -1.42 9.69
C ASP A 55 3.85 -0.57 8.84
N VAL A 56 3.39 0.62 8.43
CA VAL A 56 4.19 1.55 7.61
C VAL A 56 5.51 1.96 8.26
N ILE A 57 5.64 2.02 9.59
CA ILE A 57 6.92 2.40 10.22
C ILE A 57 7.94 1.27 10.05
N CYS A 58 7.53 0.05 10.37
CA CYS A 58 8.37 -1.14 10.21
C CYS A 58 8.75 -1.37 8.74
N MET A 59 7.80 -1.24 7.82
CA MET A 59 8.05 -1.30 6.37
C MET A 59 9.09 -0.27 5.91
N LEU A 60 8.96 0.98 6.35
CA LEU A 60 9.92 2.04 5.98
C LEU A 60 11.30 1.78 6.56
N ALA A 61 11.39 1.25 7.78
CA ALA A 61 12.66 0.94 8.42
C ALA A 61 13.40 -0.21 7.71
N GLN A 62 12.69 -1.24 7.22
CA GLN A 62 13.32 -2.37 6.55
C GLN A 62 13.55 -2.16 5.04
N GLY A 63 12.78 -1.27 4.40
CA GLY A 63 12.97 -0.87 3.00
C GLY A 63 12.40 -1.84 1.96
N TRP A 64 11.63 -2.84 2.38
CA TRP A 64 10.96 -3.79 1.48
C TRP A 64 9.73 -4.38 2.19
N GLU A 65 8.78 -4.95 1.44
CA GLU A 65 7.66 -5.74 1.96
C GLU A 65 7.14 -6.68 0.86
N ASP A 66 6.26 -7.64 1.22
CA ASP A 66 5.56 -8.46 0.23
C ASP A 66 4.17 -7.92 -0.16
N CYS A 67 3.37 -8.68 -0.93
CA CYS A 67 2.15 -8.17 -1.53
C CYS A 67 1.09 -7.71 -0.52
N ASP A 68 1.02 -8.30 0.66
CA ASP A 68 -0.08 -8.06 1.57
C ASP A 68 0.13 -6.81 2.43
N ALA A 69 1.32 -6.65 3.00
CA ALA A 69 1.72 -5.45 3.71
C ALA A 69 1.79 -4.24 2.76
N LEU A 70 2.27 -4.41 1.52
CA LEU A 70 2.26 -3.35 0.52
C LEU A 70 0.84 -2.91 0.15
N ALA A 71 -0.10 -3.85 -0.01
CA ALA A 71 -1.51 -3.53 -0.24
C ALA A 71 -2.13 -2.82 0.97
N ALA A 72 -1.85 -3.28 2.19
CA ALA A 72 -2.35 -2.64 3.41
C ALA A 72 -1.80 -1.22 3.59
N ALA A 73 -0.51 -1.00 3.32
CA ALA A 73 0.11 0.32 3.36
C ALA A 73 -0.55 1.27 2.34
N ARG A 74 -0.72 0.80 1.10
CA ARG A 74 -1.33 1.61 0.04
C ARG A 74 -2.78 1.99 0.33
N ALA A 75 -3.57 1.06 0.86
CA ALA A 75 -4.93 1.36 1.32
C ALA A 75 -4.91 2.40 2.47
N GLY A 76 -3.98 2.27 3.41
CA GLY A 76 -3.78 3.21 4.51
C GLY A 76 -3.51 4.65 4.04
N GLU A 77 -2.72 4.83 2.99
CA GLU A 77 -2.42 6.15 2.41
C GLU A 77 -3.64 6.83 1.83
N LEU A 78 -4.42 6.10 1.04
CA LEU A 78 -5.64 6.61 0.43
C LEU A 78 -6.64 7.04 1.51
N MET A 79 -6.75 6.26 2.57
CA MET A 79 -7.57 6.61 3.74
C MET A 79 -7.04 7.83 4.51
N ALA A 80 -5.72 8.02 4.58
CA ALA A 80 -5.09 9.06 5.39
C ALA A 80 -4.82 10.39 4.67
N ARG A 81 -4.74 10.36 3.34
CA ARG A 81 -4.29 11.50 2.51
C ARG A 81 -5.23 11.82 1.36
N GLY A 82 -6.20 10.94 1.09
CA GLY A 82 -7.17 11.10 0.02
C GLY A 82 -6.50 11.38 -1.32
N PHE A 83 -6.88 12.47 -2.00
CA PHE A 83 -6.35 12.82 -3.31
C PHE A 83 -4.82 13.01 -3.33
N ARG A 84 -4.20 13.37 -2.20
CA ARG A 84 -2.75 13.56 -2.09
C ARG A 84 -1.97 12.24 -2.10
N ALA A 85 -2.64 11.11 -1.90
CA ALA A 85 -2.04 9.79 -2.11
C ALA A 85 -1.98 9.38 -3.58
N LEU A 86 -2.69 10.08 -4.48
CA LEU A 86 -2.72 9.79 -5.90
C LEU A 86 -1.79 10.72 -6.69
N ALA A 87 -1.32 10.25 -7.84
CA ALA A 87 -0.53 11.02 -8.80
C ALA A 87 -1.20 11.08 -10.19
N PRO A 88 -0.87 12.06 -11.04
CA PRO A 88 -1.35 12.10 -12.42
C PRO A 88 -1.10 10.79 -13.17
N GLY A 89 -2.15 10.26 -13.80
CA GLY A 89 -2.14 8.97 -14.49
C GLY A 89 -2.61 7.79 -13.62
N GLU A 90 -2.73 7.96 -12.30
CA GLU A 90 -3.33 6.95 -11.43
C GLU A 90 -4.86 6.99 -11.51
N GLY A 91 -5.49 5.82 -11.26
CA GLY A 91 -6.93 5.66 -11.29
C GLY A 91 -7.64 6.68 -10.39
N GLY A 92 -8.59 7.42 -10.96
CA GLY A 92 -9.40 8.37 -10.18
C GLY A 92 -8.68 9.65 -9.75
N TYR A 93 -7.39 9.85 -10.09
CA TYR A 93 -6.64 11.05 -9.69
C TYR A 93 -7.36 12.35 -10.04
N ALA A 94 -7.77 12.52 -11.31
CA ALA A 94 -8.39 13.76 -11.77
C ALA A 94 -9.69 14.08 -10.99
N THR A 95 -10.53 13.07 -10.77
CA THR A 95 -11.78 13.21 -10.02
C THR A 95 -11.51 13.48 -8.54
N ALA A 96 -10.62 12.71 -7.90
CA ALA A 96 -10.28 12.90 -6.49
C ALA A 96 -9.69 14.29 -6.22
N HIS A 97 -8.84 14.76 -7.14
CA HIS A 97 -8.24 16.08 -7.08
C HIS A 97 -9.28 17.19 -7.29
N ALA A 98 -10.16 17.07 -8.29
CA ALA A 98 -11.21 18.04 -8.54
C ALA A 98 -12.20 18.17 -7.38
N LEU A 99 -12.48 17.05 -6.69
CA LEU A 99 -13.33 17.00 -5.50
C LEU A 99 -12.59 17.32 -4.19
N ALA A 100 -11.27 17.54 -4.24
CA ALA A 100 -10.42 17.76 -3.07
C ALA A 100 -10.66 16.73 -1.95
N LEU A 101 -10.76 15.44 -2.30
CA LEU A 101 -11.09 14.40 -1.33
C LEU A 101 -9.99 14.27 -0.26
N ASP A 102 -10.28 14.63 0.99
CA ASP A 102 -9.31 14.49 2.08
C ASP A 102 -9.09 13.03 2.52
N THR A 103 -10.06 12.16 2.23
CA THR A 103 -9.98 10.71 2.45
C THR A 103 -10.57 9.97 1.26
N ILE A 104 -10.03 8.78 0.98
CA ILE A 104 -10.56 7.88 -0.04
C ILE A 104 -10.83 6.53 0.64
N HIS A 105 -12.05 6.02 0.45
CA HIS A 105 -12.39 4.68 0.91
C HIS A 105 -11.55 3.66 0.13
N ALA A 106 -10.76 2.88 0.84
CA ALA A 106 -9.84 1.90 0.28
C ALA A 106 -9.77 0.65 1.16
N GLU A 107 -9.53 -0.49 0.54
CA GLU A 107 -9.45 -1.77 1.21
C GLU A 107 -8.52 -2.73 0.46
N VAL A 108 -7.96 -3.67 1.20
CA VAL A 108 -7.20 -4.79 0.65
C VAL A 108 -8.17 -5.79 0.03
N MET A 109 -7.82 -6.30 -1.14
CA MET A 109 -8.57 -7.29 -1.91
C MET A 109 -7.64 -8.44 -2.31
N LEU A 110 -8.13 -9.67 -2.21
CA LEU A 110 -7.47 -10.85 -2.77
C LEU A 110 -7.83 -10.99 -4.26
N THR A 111 -6.84 -11.25 -5.11
CA THR A 111 -7.07 -11.56 -6.54
C THR A 111 -6.96 -13.04 -6.86
N THR A 112 -6.31 -13.82 -5.99
CA THR A 112 -6.27 -15.28 -6.08
C THR A 112 -7.30 -15.85 -5.11
N ARG A 113 -8.03 -16.90 -5.53
CA ARG A 113 -8.93 -17.66 -4.66
C ARG A 113 -8.27 -18.99 -4.31
N SER A 114 -8.24 -19.35 -3.04
CA SER A 114 -7.81 -20.65 -2.54
C SER A 114 -8.99 -21.33 -1.83
N GLU A 115 -9.07 -22.66 -1.92
CA GLU A 115 -10.03 -23.40 -1.09
C GLU A 115 -9.65 -23.29 0.40
N PRO A 116 -10.62 -23.26 1.33
CA PRO A 116 -10.33 -23.39 2.76
C PRO A 116 -9.42 -24.59 3.03
N ASP A 117 -8.47 -24.42 3.96
CA ASP A 117 -7.48 -25.44 4.34
C ASP A 117 -6.49 -25.88 3.26
N ARG A 118 -6.51 -25.29 2.05
CA ARG A 118 -5.47 -25.50 1.03
C ARG A 118 -4.49 -24.33 0.99
N PRO A 119 -3.18 -24.55 1.17
CA PRO A 119 -2.19 -23.49 0.99
C PRO A 119 -2.10 -23.12 -0.49
N GLY A 120 -2.82 -22.07 -0.89
CA GLY A 120 -2.65 -21.43 -2.19
C GLY A 120 -1.81 -20.17 -2.05
N LEU A 121 -1.04 -19.84 -3.09
CA LEU A 121 -0.37 -18.54 -3.18
C LEU A 121 -1.45 -17.48 -3.36
N TYR A 122 -1.77 -16.75 -2.30
CA TYR A 122 -2.68 -15.62 -2.41
C TYR A 122 -1.92 -14.37 -2.85
N HIS A 123 -2.63 -13.49 -3.57
CA HIS A 123 -2.10 -12.21 -4.02
C HIS A 123 -3.03 -11.10 -3.56
N CYS A 124 -2.46 -10.08 -2.93
CA CYS A 124 -3.18 -8.94 -2.36
C CYS A 124 -2.95 -7.69 -3.20
N ILE A 125 -4.04 -6.97 -3.45
CA ILE A 125 -4.01 -5.64 -4.08
C ILE A 125 -4.83 -4.65 -3.27
N THR A 126 -4.72 -3.37 -3.59
CA THR A 126 -5.62 -2.34 -3.07
C THR A 126 -6.76 -2.10 -4.05
N ARG A 127 -8.00 -2.03 -3.56
CA ARG A 127 -9.11 -1.42 -4.29
C ARG A 127 -9.61 -0.19 -3.54
N TYR A 128 -10.05 0.82 -4.26
CA TYR A 128 -10.50 2.08 -3.67
C TYR A 128 -11.57 2.77 -4.51
N ARG A 129 -12.37 3.61 -3.87
CA ARG A 129 -13.53 4.25 -4.50
C ARG A 129 -13.34 5.76 -4.61
N VAL A 130 -13.44 6.28 -5.84
CA VAL A 130 -13.42 7.72 -6.12
C VAL A 130 -14.72 8.06 -6.84
N GLY A 131 -15.56 8.90 -6.22
CA GLY A 131 -16.94 9.08 -6.64
C GLY A 131 -17.70 7.74 -6.57
N GLU A 132 -18.34 7.35 -7.67
CA GLU A 132 -19.07 6.08 -7.78
C GLU A 132 -18.22 4.93 -8.32
N ARG A 133 -16.98 5.20 -8.75
CA ARG A 133 -16.14 4.22 -9.46
C ARG A 133 -15.14 3.56 -8.51
N TRP A 134 -15.04 2.24 -8.65
CA TRP A 134 -13.96 1.46 -8.06
C TRP A 134 -12.73 1.43 -8.97
N HIS A 135 -11.58 1.61 -8.35
CA HIS A 135 -10.25 1.52 -8.93
C HIS A 135 -9.46 0.43 -8.23
N ARG A 136 -8.40 -0.06 -8.89
CA ARG A 136 -7.49 -1.07 -8.38
C ARG A 136 -6.06 -0.58 -8.53
N ASP A 137 -5.21 -0.93 -7.58
CA ASP A 137 -3.78 -0.64 -7.56
C ASP A 137 -3.04 -1.86 -7.01
N ASP A 138 -2.05 -2.35 -7.74
CA ASP A 138 -1.21 -3.49 -7.35
C ASP A 138 0.17 -2.96 -6.94
N PRO A 139 0.38 -2.61 -5.66
CA PRO A 139 1.64 -2.03 -5.22
C PRO A 139 2.81 -3.00 -5.37
N SER A 140 2.61 -4.29 -5.12
CA SER A 140 3.63 -5.33 -5.35
C SER A 140 4.14 -5.33 -6.79
N ALA A 141 3.25 -5.35 -7.78
CA ALA A 141 3.63 -5.31 -9.19
C ALA A 141 4.41 -4.02 -9.51
N ARG A 142 3.91 -2.87 -9.04
CA ARG A 142 4.56 -1.57 -9.28
C ARG A 142 5.92 -1.44 -8.59
N LEU A 143 6.13 -2.18 -7.49
CA LEU A 143 7.36 -2.16 -6.69
C LEU A 143 8.32 -3.32 -7.01
N GLY A 144 8.09 -4.05 -8.12
CA GLY A 144 9.05 -5.00 -8.67
C GLY A 144 8.68 -6.48 -8.53
N MET A 145 7.44 -6.80 -8.16
CA MET A 145 6.95 -8.18 -8.28
C MET A 145 6.88 -8.57 -9.76
N ASN A 146 7.52 -9.69 -10.10
CA ASN A 146 7.55 -10.28 -11.45
C ASN A 146 8.20 -9.41 -12.55
N GLY A 147 8.96 -8.37 -12.19
CA GLY A 147 9.55 -7.51 -13.20
C GLY A 147 10.23 -6.24 -12.67
N PRO A 148 10.58 -5.30 -13.55
CA PRO A 148 11.14 -4.03 -13.13
C PRO A 148 10.09 -3.16 -12.41
N ILE A 149 10.57 -2.34 -11.48
CA ILE A 149 9.77 -1.30 -10.80
C ILE A 149 9.14 -0.37 -11.86
N ASP A 150 7.86 -0.07 -11.67
CA ASP A 150 7.06 0.79 -12.53
C ASP A 150 7.80 2.11 -12.82
N PRO A 151 7.96 2.51 -14.10
CA PRO A 151 8.59 3.76 -14.48
C PRO A 151 7.99 5.00 -13.80
N ALA A 152 6.68 5.00 -13.51
CA ALA A 152 6.02 6.09 -12.78
C ALA A 152 6.53 6.21 -11.34
N VAL A 153 6.70 5.07 -10.65
CA VAL A 153 7.29 5.03 -9.30
C VAL A 153 8.74 5.50 -9.35
N ARG A 154 9.54 5.03 -10.32
CA ARG A 154 10.93 5.49 -10.48
C ARG A 154 11.05 7.00 -10.69
N ARG A 155 10.11 7.61 -11.44
CA ARG A 155 10.06 9.08 -11.62
C ARG A 155 9.79 9.80 -10.30
N ARG A 156 8.92 9.26 -9.43
CA ARG A 156 8.67 9.82 -8.10
C ARG A 156 9.94 9.80 -7.25
N TRP A 157 10.66 8.68 -7.23
CA TRP A 157 11.92 8.56 -6.49
C TRP A 157 13.02 9.49 -7.01
N ALA A 158 13.08 9.74 -8.31
CA ALA A 158 14.01 10.71 -8.88
C ALA A 158 13.72 12.12 -8.36
N ARG A 159 12.44 12.53 -8.35
CA ARG A 159 12.01 13.84 -7.83
C ARG A 159 12.31 14.00 -6.35
N ALA A 160 11.96 13.00 -5.53
CA ALA A 160 12.21 13.03 -4.08
C ALA A 160 13.70 13.22 -3.76
N ARG A 161 14.61 12.57 -4.51
CA ARG A 161 16.06 12.75 -4.37
C ARG A 161 16.52 14.16 -4.73
N THR A 162 15.98 14.74 -5.80
CA THR A 162 16.28 16.12 -6.18
C THR A 162 15.83 17.13 -5.12
N ASP A 163 14.65 16.94 -4.54
CA ASP A 163 14.11 17.85 -3.52
C ASP A 163 14.91 17.79 -2.20
N LEU A 164 15.38 16.59 -1.81
CA LEU A 164 16.30 16.42 -0.68
C LEU A 164 17.60 17.19 -0.90
N HIS A 165 18.17 17.11 -2.11
CA HIS A 165 19.41 17.83 -2.43
C HIS A 165 19.25 19.36 -2.33
N ARG A 166 18.14 19.92 -2.86
CA ARG A 166 17.87 21.37 -2.78
C ARG A 166 17.66 21.89 -1.36
N ARG A 167 17.18 21.06 -0.44
CA ARG A 167 16.98 21.46 0.96
C ARG A 167 18.27 21.42 1.79
N ALA A 168 19.29 20.74 1.30
CA ALA A 168 20.58 20.58 1.96
C ALA A 168 21.64 21.62 1.51
N THR A 169 21.31 22.45 0.52
CA THR A 169 22.12 23.55 -0.03
C THR A 169 21.51 24.89 0.35
#